data_AF-A0A920VW72-F1
#
_entry.id   AF-A0A920VW72-F1
#
_cell.length_a   1.000
_cell.length_b   1.000
_cell.length_c   1.000
_cell.angle_alpha   90.00
_cell.angle_beta   90.00
_cell.angle_gamma   90.00
#
_symmetry.space_group_name_H-M   'P 1'
#
loop_
_entity.id
_entity.type
_entity.pdbx_description
1 polymer ?
#
loop_
_entity_poly.entity_id
_entity_poly.type
_entity_poly.pdbx_seq_one_letter_code
_entity_poly.pdbx_strand_id
1 'polypeptide(L)' 'MIKLNAFDTGPCELYVKLENHNPGGSIKDRIGLSIIEEAEKSGVLKPGEPSSKLLQEILVLVWL' A
#
# COMPACT_ATOMS: atom_id res chain seq x y z
N MET A 1 11.64 -1.56 11.38
CA MET A 1 10.89 -1.60 12.65
C MET A 1 11.55 -0.63 13.61
N ILE A 2 10.78 0.14 14.38
CA ILE A 2 11.29 1.19 15.28
C ILE A 2 10.65 0.99 16.66
N LYS A 3 11.44 1.10 17.73
CA LYS A 3 10.94 1.09 19.12
C LYS A 3 10.42 2.47 19.52
N LEU A 4 9.23 2.54 20.12
CA LEU A 4 8.71 3.78 20.70
C LEU A 4 9.16 3.90 22.16
N ASN A 5 9.81 5.00 22.50
CA ASN A 5 10.29 5.29 23.86
C ASN A 5 9.47 6.38 24.57
N ALA A 6 8.60 7.10 23.86
CA ALA A 6 7.87 8.27 24.38
C ALA A 6 6.39 7.97 24.72
N PHE A 7 6.00 6.70 24.76
CA PHE A 7 4.67 6.26 25.15
C PHE A 7 4.77 5.43 26.43
N ASP A 8 3.82 5.61 27.35
CA ASP A 8 3.70 4.71 28.49
C ASP A 8 3.12 3.37 28.02
N THR A 9 3.97 2.35 28.03
CA THR A 9 3.65 0.99 27.60
C THR A 9 3.72 0.00 28.78
N GLY A 10 3.83 0.49 30.02
CA GLY A 10 4.00 -0.33 31.21
C GLY A 10 5.26 -1.22 31.10
N PRO A 11 5.17 -2.52 31.41
CA PRO A 11 6.32 -3.43 31.38
C PRO A 11 6.72 -3.90 29.96
N CYS A 12 5.96 -3.53 28.92
CA CYS A 12 6.14 -4.04 27.56
C CYS A 12 6.94 -3.08 26.68
N GLU A 13 7.68 -3.62 25.71
CA GLU A 13 8.32 -2.83 24.66
C GLU A 13 7.39 -2.70 23.44
N LEU A 14 7.14 -1.47 22.99
CA LEU A 14 6.31 -1.20 21.83
C LEU A 14 7.17 -0.95 20.59
N TYR A 15 6.90 -1.72 19.54
CA TYR A 15 7.53 -1.59 18.23
C TYR A 15 6.49 -1.22 17.17
N VAL A 16 6.86 -0.31 16.28
CA VAL A 16 6.05 0.05 15.11
C VAL A 16 6.78 -0.36 13.85
N LYS A 17 6.03 -0.95 12.92
CA LYS A 17 6.45 -1.11 11.54
C LYS A 17 5.88 0.05 10.74
N LEU A 18 6.73 1.03 10.46
CA LEU A 18 6.37 2.16 9.60
C LEU A 18 6.30 1.68 8.15
N GLU A 19 5.10 1.72 7.58
CA GLU A 19 4.82 1.32 6.19
C GLU A 19 4.58 2.54 5.29
N ASN A 20 4.74 3.75 5.83
CA ASN A 20 4.60 5.01 5.10
C ASN A 20 5.80 5.33 4.19
N HIS A 21 6.88 4.53 4.26
CA HIS A 21 8.03 4.65 3.37
C HIS A 21 7.83 3.94 2.03
N ASN A 22 6.66 3.35 1.79
CA ASN A 22 6.32 2.86 0.46
C ASN A 22 6.05 4.06 -0.49
N PRO A 23 6.25 3.94 -1.81
CA PRO A 23 6.18 5.07 -2.75
C PRO A 23 4.87 5.88 -2.75
N GLY A 24 3.73 5.23 -2.49
CA GLY A 24 2.39 5.82 -2.32
C GLY A 24 2.06 6.18 -0.88
N GLY A 25 3.01 6.03 0.05
CA GLY A 25 2.90 6.49 1.43
C GLY A 25 2.06 5.59 2.33
N SER A 26 1.66 4.40 1.85
CA SER A 26 0.80 3.51 2.63
C SER A 26 1.16 2.04 2.49
N ILE A 27 0.65 1.24 3.43
CA ILE A 27 0.82 -0.22 3.40
C ILE A 27 0.20 -0.87 2.16
N LYS A 28 -0.75 -0.18 1.51
CA LYS A 28 -1.56 -0.68 0.40
C LYS A 28 -0.79 -0.75 -0.91
N ASP A 29 0.33 -0.01 -1.03
CA ASP A 29 1.23 -0.07 -2.19
C ASP A 29 1.66 -1.49 -2.53
N ARG A 30 1.91 -2.32 -1.49
CA ARG A 30 2.30 -3.72 -1.68
C ARG A 30 1.25 -4.57 -2.39
N ILE A 31 -0.02 -4.34 -2.06
CA ILE A 31 -1.13 -5.10 -2.64
C ILE A 31 -1.55 -4.48 -3.97
N GLY A 32 -1.50 -3.15 -4.08
CA GLY A 32 -1.80 -2.42 -5.32
C GLY A 32 -0.95 -2.90 -6.49
N LEU A 33 0.35 -3.12 -6.27
CA LEU A 33 1.24 -3.65 -7.33
C LEU A 33 0.78 -5.02 -7.81
N SER A 34 0.52 -5.97 -6.90
CA SER A 34 0.09 -7.33 -7.29
C SER A 34 -1.27 -7.35 -7.99
N ILE A 35 -2.19 -6.45 -7.61
CA ILE A 35 -3.48 -6.31 -8.31
C ILE A 35 -3.26 -5.82 -9.74
N ILE A 36 -2.38 -4.84 -9.95
CA ILE A 36 -2.05 -4.31 -11.28
C ILE A 36 -1.39 -5.41 -12.12
N GLU A 37 -0.37 -6.09 -11.59
CA GLU A 37 0.36 -7.16 -12.29
C GLU A 37 -0.59 -8.29 -12.73
N GLU A 38 -1.52 -8.71 -11.88
CA GLU A 38 -2.48 -9.76 -12.22
C GLU A 38 -3.53 -9.26 -13.24
N ALA A 39 -3.96 -8.00 -13.12
CA ALA A 39 -4.87 -7.41 -14.08
C ALA A 39 -4.24 -7.24 -15.47
N GLU A 40 -2.94 -6.92 -15.53
CA GLU A 40 -2.16 -6.89 -16.78
C GLU A 40 -2.00 -8.30 -17.35
N LYS A 41 -1.65 -9.28 -16.51
CA LYS A 41 -1.48 -10.68 -16.91
C LYS A 41 -2.77 -11.32 -17.42
N SER A 42 -3.90 -11.00 -16.81
CA SER A 42 -5.23 -11.47 -17.22
C SER A 42 -5.81 -10.72 -18.42
N GLY A 43 -5.14 -9.66 -18.89
CA GLY A 43 -5.58 -8.83 -20.02
C GLY A 43 -6.76 -7.90 -19.70
N VAL A 44 -7.13 -7.79 -18.42
CA VAL A 44 -8.12 -6.82 -17.91
C VAL A 44 -7.58 -5.39 -18.02
N LEU A 45 -6.27 -5.23 -17.80
CA LEU A 45 -5.51 -4.01 -17.99
C LEU A 45 -4.63 -4.17 -19.23
N LYS A 46 -4.76 -3.28 -20.21
CA LYS A 46 -3.92 -3.28 -21.41
C LYS A 46 -2.90 -2.14 -21.38
N PRO A 47 -1.66 -2.37 -21.82
CA PRO A 47 -0.64 -1.32 -21.89
C PRO A 47 -1.11 -0.15 -22.78
N GLY A 48 -1.12 1.06 -22.22
CA GLY A 48 -1.51 2.29 -22.93
C GLY A 48 -3.01 2.56 -23.02
N GLU A 49 -3.86 1.69 -22.50
CA GLU A 49 -5.28 1.96 -22.34
C GLU A 49 -5.48 2.81 -21.07
N PRO A 50 -6.13 3.99 -21.12
CA PRO A 50 -6.46 4.74 -19.92
C PRO A 50 -7.54 3.96 -19.17
N SER A 51 -7.10 3.07 -18.29
CA SER A 51 -7.88 2.25 -17.39
C SER A 51 -8.59 3.12 -16.35
N SER A 52 -9.68 3.71 -16.80
CA SER A 52 -10.35 4.85 -16.15
C SER A 52 -11.10 4.50 -14.88
N LYS A 53 -11.20 3.21 -14.49
CA LYS A 53 -11.94 2.80 -13.29
C LYS A 53 -11.13 1.97 -12.32
N LEU A 54 -10.48 0.90 -12.77
CA LEU A 54 -9.69 0.02 -11.90
C LEU A 54 -8.48 0.74 -11.29
N LEU A 55 -7.77 1.56 -12.08
CA LEU A 55 -6.66 2.36 -11.54
C LEU A 55 -7.16 3.44 -10.58
N GLN A 56 -8.34 4.03 -10.82
CA GLN A 56 -8.90 5.02 -9.91
C GLN A 56 -9.28 4.38 -8.58
N GLU A 57 -9.88 3.18 -8.59
CA GLU A 57 -10.21 2.42 -7.38
C GLU A 57 -8.94 2.00 -6.61
N ILE A 58 -7.89 1.55 -7.31
CA ILE A 58 -6.59 1.20 -6.69
C ILE A 58 -5.90 2.45 -6.12
N LEU A 59 -5.90 3.57 -6.84
CA LEU A 59 -5.35 4.83 -6.34
C LEU A 59 -6.11 5.27 -5.08
N VAL A 60 -7.44 5.26 -5.09
CA VAL A 60 -8.24 5.59 -3.89
C VAL A 60 -7.89 4.66 -2.71
N LEU A 61 -7.69 3.36 -2.96
CA LEU A 61 -7.27 2.43 -1.91
C LEU A 61 -5.83 2.67 -1.40
N VAL A 62 -4.94 3.22 -2.23
CA VAL A 62 -3.57 3.56 -1.81
C VAL A 62 -3.55 4.77 -0.87
N TRP A 63 -4.45 5.74 -1.08
CA TRP A 63 -4.48 7.00 -0.35
C TRP A 63 -5.48 7.03 0.84
N LEU A 64 -6.26 5.96 1.07
CA LEU A 64 -7.14 5.75 2.23
C LEU A 64 -6.50 4.86 3.30
#